data_AF-A0A3D1EXI5-F1
#
_entry.id   AF-A0A3D1EXI5-F1
#
_cell.length_a   1.000
_cell.length_b   1.000
_cell.length_c   1.000
_cell.angle_alpha   90.00
_cell.angle_beta   90.00
_cell.angle_gamma   90.00
#
_symmetry.space_group_name_H-M   'P 1'
#
loop_
_entity.id
_entity.type
_entity.pdbx_description
1 polymer ?
#
loop_
_entity_poly.entity_id
_entity_poly.type
_entity_poly.pdbx_seq_one_letter_code
_entity_poly.pdbx_strand_id
1 'polypeptide(L)'
;MTTCNSMGKWIGPEPELVTEPKAMADLLGQLDQPVYLLSQDGKLAATTQGSATLGNDADGLPLVGFVPATAMSQIGDASFCEDHQLKFAYMTGAMANGIASEAMVIAAANAGMMGSYGAAGQSLQAVEAAIDTIQNAVGDKPYCFNLIHSPNEPQHEINIVELYIKRGVTCVEASAYLGMALPAVRYRTHGIHTDSDGKIVTPNRIIAKASRTEVATHWFSPPPQKMLDELVSQGHLTIEQAQLARQIPMTQDLTAEADSGGHTDNRPAIALWPTIIDLKNQLQAKYDS
;
A
#
# COMPACT_ATOMS: atom_id res chain seq x y z
N MET A 1 19.24 -5.83 -42.04
CA MET A 1 19.02 -6.95 -41.10
C MET A 1 19.83 -6.65 -39.86
N THR A 2 19.17 -6.24 -38.79
CA THR A 2 19.83 -5.96 -37.51
C THR A 2 20.24 -7.31 -36.93
N THR A 3 21.54 -7.59 -36.86
CA THR A 3 22.05 -8.79 -36.20
C THR A 3 21.66 -8.72 -34.73
N CYS A 4 20.80 -9.63 -34.30
CA CYS A 4 20.41 -9.75 -32.91
C CYS A 4 21.63 -10.33 -32.15
N ASN A 5 22.32 -9.50 -31.38
CA ASN A 5 23.50 -9.94 -30.63
C ASN A 5 23.06 -10.93 -29.55
N SER A 6 23.59 -12.15 -29.62
CA SER A 6 23.34 -13.20 -28.63
C SER A 6 23.83 -12.74 -27.25
N MET A 7 22.98 -12.82 -26.23
CA MET A 7 23.36 -12.58 -24.83
C MET A 7 23.70 -13.88 -24.09
N GLY A 8 23.33 -15.01 -24.67
CA GLY A 8 23.54 -16.33 -24.10
C GLY A 8 23.11 -17.43 -25.04
N LYS A 9 22.88 -18.61 -24.47
CA LYS A 9 22.45 -19.82 -25.17
C LYS A 9 21.28 -20.45 -24.44
N TRP A 10 20.35 -21.01 -25.20
CA TRP A 10 19.18 -21.69 -24.67
C TRP A 10 19.17 -23.15 -25.13
N ILE A 11 18.79 -24.03 -24.20
CA ILE A 11 18.59 -25.46 -24.43
C ILE A 11 17.20 -25.82 -23.91
N GLY A 12 16.42 -26.52 -24.74
CA GLY A 12 15.08 -26.96 -24.37
C GLY A 12 14.35 -27.61 -25.56
N PRO A 13 13.05 -27.92 -25.39
CA PRO A 13 12.27 -28.56 -26.45
C PRO A 13 11.99 -27.58 -27.61
N GLU A 14 12.65 -27.80 -28.75
CA GLU A 14 12.43 -27.02 -29.99
C GLU A 14 10.99 -27.05 -30.56
N PRO A 15 10.17 -28.11 -30.41
CA PRO A 15 8.79 -28.14 -30.94
C PRO A 15 7.85 -27.08 -30.35
N GLU A 16 8.25 -26.40 -29.27
CA GLU A 16 7.43 -25.40 -28.57
C GLU A 16 7.81 -23.96 -28.87
N LEU A 17 8.70 -23.75 -29.85
CA LEU A 17 9.09 -22.41 -30.29
C LEU A 17 7.97 -21.75 -31.08
N VAL A 18 7.46 -20.64 -30.56
CA VAL A 18 6.47 -19.82 -31.27
C VAL A 18 7.16 -18.67 -31.98
N THR A 19 6.82 -18.46 -33.25
CA THR A 19 7.38 -17.37 -34.09
C THR A 19 6.31 -16.37 -34.52
N GLU A 20 5.04 -16.68 -34.30
CA GLU A 20 3.93 -15.78 -34.63
C GLU A 20 3.80 -14.65 -33.58
N PRO A 21 3.70 -13.37 -33.98
CA PRO A 21 3.65 -12.24 -33.05
C PRO A 21 2.56 -12.34 -31.98
N LYS A 22 1.38 -12.88 -32.33
CA LYS A 22 0.28 -13.06 -31.38
C LYS A 22 0.61 -14.11 -30.32
N ALA A 23 1.13 -15.26 -30.73
CA ALA A 23 1.53 -16.31 -29.79
C ALA A 23 2.68 -15.85 -28.88
N MET A 24 3.63 -15.06 -29.42
CA MET A 24 4.68 -14.42 -28.60
C MET A 24 4.09 -13.45 -27.57
N ALA A 25 3.11 -12.64 -27.97
CA ALA A 25 2.41 -11.74 -27.04
C ALA A 25 1.63 -12.50 -25.96
N ASP A 26 1.00 -13.62 -26.32
CA ASP A 26 0.29 -14.49 -25.37
C ASP A 26 1.26 -15.12 -24.33
N LEU A 27 2.47 -15.51 -24.75
CA LEU A 27 3.52 -15.96 -23.81
C LEU A 27 4.00 -14.82 -22.90
N LEU A 28 4.23 -13.62 -23.45
CA LEU A 28 4.62 -12.45 -22.65
C LEU A 28 3.54 -12.04 -21.64
N GLY A 29 2.27 -12.39 -21.88
CA GLY A 29 1.16 -12.20 -20.94
C GLY A 29 1.13 -13.21 -19.78
N GLN A 30 1.90 -14.30 -19.84
CA GLN A 30 2.02 -15.30 -18.77
C GLN A 30 3.07 -14.87 -17.76
N LEU A 31 2.70 -13.90 -16.92
CA LEU A 31 3.63 -13.24 -15.99
C LEU A 31 4.27 -14.20 -14.97
N ASP A 32 3.65 -15.35 -14.70
CA ASP A 32 4.15 -16.36 -13.76
C ASP A 32 5.16 -17.34 -14.39
N GLN A 33 5.46 -17.20 -15.69
CA GLN A 33 6.42 -18.03 -16.41
C GLN A 33 7.58 -17.17 -16.94
N PRO A 34 8.82 -17.71 -16.98
CA PRO A 34 9.88 -17.06 -17.72
C PRO A 34 9.58 -17.09 -19.23
N VAL A 35 10.01 -16.09 -19.98
CA VAL A 35 9.96 -16.10 -21.46
C VAL A 35 11.37 -15.95 -22.00
N TYR A 36 11.81 -16.93 -22.78
CA TYR A 36 13.08 -16.90 -23.51
C TYR A 36 12.80 -16.43 -24.94
N LEU A 37 13.52 -15.40 -25.38
CA LEU A 37 13.51 -14.93 -26.77
C LEU A 37 14.77 -15.43 -27.47
N LEU A 38 14.59 -16.14 -28.57
CA LEU A 38 15.64 -16.86 -29.27
C LEU A 38 15.76 -16.38 -30.73
N SER A 39 16.94 -16.50 -31.31
CA SER A 39 17.14 -16.36 -32.76
C SER A 39 17.29 -17.74 -33.39
N GLN A 40 16.24 -18.20 -34.09
CA GLN A 40 16.24 -19.44 -34.86
C GLN A 40 16.29 -19.09 -36.35
N ASP A 41 17.36 -19.49 -37.05
CA ASP A 41 17.59 -19.18 -38.47
C ASP A 41 17.44 -17.69 -38.83
N GLY A 42 17.84 -16.80 -37.91
CA GLY A 42 17.73 -15.35 -38.06
C GLY A 42 16.32 -14.79 -37.85
N LYS A 43 15.36 -15.62 -37.42
CA LYS A 43 14.01 -15.21 -37.01
C LYS A 43 13.87 -15.25 -35.50
N LEU A 44 13.07 -14.33 -34.98
CA LEU A 44 12.73 -14.31 -33.55
C LEU A 44 11.75 -15.45 -33.23
N ALA A 45 12.04 -16.19 -32.16
CA ALA A 45 11.16 -17.18 -31.57
C ALA A 45 11.04 -16.94 -30.06
N ALA A 46 9.97 -17.42 -29.44
CA ALA A 46 9.77 -17.37 -28.00
C ALA A 46 9.33 -18.73 -27.42
N THR A 47 9.64 -18.97 -26.14
CA THR A 47 9.15 -20.12 -25.38
C THR A 47 9.18 -19.81 -23.88
N THR A 48 8.39 -20.53 -23.08
CA THR A 48 8.45 -20.50 -21.61
C THR A 48 9.22 -21.68 -21.01
N GLN A 49 9.68 -22.60 -21.83
CA GLN A 49 10.35 -23.83 -21.39
C GLN A 49 11.86 -23.79 -21.62
N GLY A 50 12.56 -24.76 -21.04
CA GLY A 50 13.99 -24.95 -21.20
C GLY A 50 14.82 -24.20 -20.17
N SER A 51 16.08 -23.94 -20.51
CA SER A 51 17.04 -23.27 -19.64
C SER A 51 18.01 -22.44 -20.46
N ALA A 52 18.36 -21.28 -19.92
CA ALA A 52 19.28 -20.34 -20.55
C ALA A 52 20.56 -20.21 -19.73
N THR A 53 21.70 -20.17 -20.42
CA THR A 53 23.00 -19.80 -19.84
C THR A 53 23.46 -18.49 -20.47
N LEU A 54 23.87 -17.52 -19.66
CA LEU A 54 24.42 -16.26 -20.14
C LEU A 54 25.90 -16.41 -20.48
N GLY A 55 26.34 -15.72 -21.53
CA GLY A 55 27.69 -15.86 -22.07
C GLY A 55 27.78 -16.77 -23.30
N ASN A 56 28.96 -16.80 -23.92
CA ASN A 56 29.13 -17.35 -25.27
C ASN A 56 29.60 -18.82 -25.31
N ASP A 57 29.95 -19.41 -24.17
CA ASP A 57 30.67 -20.69 -24.10
C ASP A 57 29.75 -21.92 -23.94
N ALA A 58 28.51 -21.84 -24.42
CA ALA A 58 27.53 -22.92 -24.33
C ALA A 58 26.98 -23.33 -25.70
N ASP A 59 26.51 -24.57 -25.78
CA ASP A 59 25.76 -25.08 -26.92
C ASP A 59 24.27 -24.66 -26.81
N GLY A 60 23.58 -24.56 -27.95
CA GLY A 60 22.16 -24.26 -28.01
C GLY A 60 21.80 -23.09 -28.93
N LEU A 61 20.50 -22.79 -28.97
CA LEU A 61 19.97 -21.69 -29.77
C LEU A 61 20.43 -20.35 -29.18
N PRO A 62 20.80 -19.35 -30.02
CA PRO A 62 21.14 -18.01 -29.55
C PRO A 62 19.99 -17.40 -28.73
N LEU A 63 20.24 -17.12 -27.46
CA LEU A 63 19.33 -16.33 -26.60
C LEU A 63 19.57 -14.86 -26.92
N VAL A 64 18.50 -14.13 -27.26
CA VAL A 64 18.55 -12.71 -27.61
C VAL A 64 17.74 -11.83 -26.65
N GLY A 65 16.95 -12.44 -25.78
CA GLY A 65 16.23 -11.77 -24.70
C GLY A 65 15.69 -12.77 -23.68
N PHE A 66 15.44 -12.28 -22.47
CA PHE A 66 14.88 -13.07 -21.38
C PHE A 66 13.98 -12.19 -20.52
N VAL A 67 12.79 -12.67 -20.21
CA VAL A 67 11.86 -12.07 -19.26
C VAL A 67 11.71 -13.06 -18.10
N PRO A 68 12.07 -12.70 -16.86
CA PRO A 68 11.88 -13.59 -15.72
C PRO A 68 10.39 -13.70 -15.36
N ALA A 69 10.01 -14.82 -14.76
CA ALA A 69 8.71 -14.93 -14.08
C ALA A 69 8.60 -13.82 -13.03
N THR A 70 7.58 -12.97 -13.17
CA THR A 70 7.32 -11.80 -12.34
C THR A 70 5.86 -11.84 -11.87
N ALA A 71 5.63 -12.44 -10.71
CA ALA A 71 4.29 -12.52 -10.13
C ALA A 71 3.77 -11.12 -9.76
N MET A 72 2.47 -10.88 -9.92
CA MET A 72 1.84 -9.60 -9.55
C MET A 72 2.05 -9.21 -8.07
N SER A 73 2.25 -10.19 -7.19
CA SER A 73 2.57 -9.97 -5.77
C SER A 73 3.98 -9.40 -5.55
N GLN A 74 4.84 -9.39 -6.57
CA GLN A 74 6.19 -8.80 -6.53
C GLN A 74 6.20 -7.32 -6.97
N ILE A 75 5.05 -6.78 -7.39
CA ILE A 75 4.92 -5.37 -7.78
C ILE A 75 4.56 -4.54 -6.55
N GLY A 76 5.35 -3.51 -6.29
CA GLY A 76 5.19 -2.62 -5.14
C GLY A 76 6.20 -2.91 -4.03
N ASP A 77 5.92 -2.42 -2.83
CA ASP A 77 6.76 -2.66 -1.66
C ASP A 77 6.30 -3.92 -0.92
N ALA A 78 7.19 -4.89 -0.74
CA ALA A 78 6.87 -6.12 -0.03
C ALA A 78 6.52 -5.88 1.43
N SER A 79 7.13 -4.86 2.06
CA SER A 79 6.86 -4.52 3.47
C SER A 79 5.42 -4.03 3.67
N PHE A 80 4.83 -3.33 2.70
CA PHE A 80 3.42 -2.95 2.74
C PHE A 80 2.50 -4.19 2.79
N CYS A 81 2.81 -5.21 1.98
CA CYS A 81 2.06 -6.46 2.00
C CYS A 81 2.24 -7.22 3.32
N GLU A 82 3.46 -7.25 3.87
CA GLU A 82 3.75 -7.90 5.15
C GLU A 82 3.05 -7.20 6.32
N ASP A 83 3.16 -5.87 6.40
CA ASP A 83 2.61 -5.06 7.49
C ASP A 83 1.08 -5.07 7.53
N HIS A 84 0.44 -5.16 6.36
CA HIS A 84 -1.03 -5.18 6.21
C HIS A 84 -1.60 -6.56 5.88
N GLN A 85 -0.77 -7.62 5.83
CA GLN A 85 -1.18 -8.99 5.51
C GLN A 85 -1.90 -9.14 4.16
N LEU A 86 -1.38 -8.48 3.13
CA LEU A 86 -1.94 -8.45 1.77
C LEU A 86 -1.20 -9.39 0.82
N LYS A 87 -1.91 -9.82 -0.23
CA LYS A 87 -1.31 -10.53 -1.37
C LYS A 87 -0.75 -9.56 -2.41
N PHE A 88 -1.37 -8.39 -2.54
CA PHE A 88 -1.01 -7.37 -3.53
C PHE A 88 -0.84 -6.03 -2.83
N ALA A 89 0.17 -5.26 -3.27
CA ALA A 89 0.38 -3.88 -2.82
C ALA A 89 -0.65 -2.93 -3.47
N TYR A 90 -1.92 -3.18 -3.16
CA TYR A 90 -3.06 -2.51 -3.76
C TYR A 90 -4.18 -2.28 -2.74
N MET A 91 -4.79 -1.11 -2.87
CA MET A 91 -5.85 -0.63 -2.01
C MET A 91 -6.94 0.03 -2.85
N THR A 92 -8.21 -0.26 -2.56
CA THR A 92 -9.32 0.57 -3.05
C THR A 92 -9.57 1.70 -2.04
N GLY A 93 -9.38 2.95 -2.49
CA GLY A 93 -9.62 4.14 -1.65
C GLY A 93 -11.10 4.35 -1.32
N ALA A 94 -11.35 5.04 -0.22
CA ALA A 94 -12.70 5.33 0.23
C ALA A 94 -13.47 6.23 -0.74
N MET A 95 -14.76 5.95 -0.86
CA MET A 95 -15.74 6.78 -1.56
C MET A 95 -16.90 7.06 -0.60
N ALA A 96 -17.16 8.34 -0.33
CA ALA A 96 -18.04 8.81 0.75
C ALA A 96 -19.46 8.24 0.69
N ASN A 97 -20.20 8.39 1.79
CA ASN A 97 -21.60 7.96 1.95
C ASN A 97 -21.82 6.47 1.63
N GLY A 98 -20.81 5.64 1.87
CA GLY A 98 -20.91 4.19 1.69
C GLY A 98 -20.84 3.73 0.24
N ILE A 99 -20.42 4.61 -0.69
CA ILE A 99 -20.17 4.21 -2.09
C ILE A 99 -19.07 3.14 -2.13
N ALA A 100 -17.99 3.34 -1.36
CA ALA A 100 -17.09 2.24 -1.01
C ALA A 100 -17.77 1.41 0.08
N SER A 101 -18.66 0.53 -0.37
CA SER A 101 -19.59 -0.24 0.46
C SER A 101 -18.92 -1.40 1.19
N GLU A 102 -19.66 -1.99 2.13
CA GLU A 102 -19.28 -3.23 2.82
C GLU A 102 -18.98 -4.33 1.80
N ALA A 103 -19.81 -4.48 0.76
CA ALA A 103 -19.62 -5.48 -0.29
C ALA A 103 -18.30 -5.29 -1.05
N MET A 104 -17.92 -4.04 -1.33
CA MET A 104 -16.66 -3.72 -2.01
C MET A 104 -15.45 -4.03 -1.12
N VAL A 105 -15.50 -3.65 0.16
CA VAL A 105 -14.42 -3.94 1.12
C VAL A 105 -14.26 -5.44 1.33
N ILE A 106 -15.35 -6.17 1.49
CA ILE A 106 -15.35 -7.64 1.64
C ILE A 106 -14.76 -8.31 0.38
N ALA A 107 -15.12 -7.83 -0.81
CA ALA A 107 -14.56 -8.35 -2.07
C ALA A 107 -13.05 -8.11 -2.16
N ALA A 108 -12.57 -6.91 -1.82
CA ALA A 108 -11.14 -6.58 -1.80
C ALA A 108 -10.38 -7.46 -0.81
N ALA A 109 -10.86 -7.59 0.43
CA ALA A 109 -10.25 -8.41 1.47
C ALA A 109 -10.14 -9.89 1.03
N ASN A 110 -11.20 -10.45 0.44
CA ASN A 110 -11.19 -11.83 -0.06
C ASN A 110 -10.27 -12.04 -1.28
N ALA A 111 -9.97 -10.98 -2.04
CA ALA A 111 -9.00 -11.01 -3.13
C ALA A 111 -7.53 -10.83 -2.65
N GLY A 112 -7.31 -10.60 -1.36
CA GLY A 112 -5.99 -10.31 -0.80
C GLY A 112 -5.52 -8.87 -1.04
N MET A 113 -6.46 -7.93 -1.13
CA MET A 113 -6.22 -6.49 -1.30
C MET A 113 -6.85 -5.72 -0.12
N MET A 114 -6.41 -4.48 0.11
CA MET A 114 -7.00 -3.61 1.12
C MET A 114 -8.23 -2.88 0.57
N GLY A 115 -9.34 -2.86 1.31
CA GLY A 115 -10.51 -2.04 0.98
C GLY A 115 -10.81 -1.03 2.08
N SER A 116 -10.96 0.25 1.73
CA SER A 116 -11.33 1.32 2.66
C SER A 116 -12.81 1.67 2.60
N TYR A 117 -13.54 1.40 3.68
CA TYR A 117 -14.97 1.71 3.77
C TYR A 117 -15.25 3.21 3.76
N GLY A 118 -16.25 3.61 2.99
CA GLY A 118 -16.69 4.99 2.76
C GLY A 118 -17.45 5.63 3.92
N ALA A 119 -16.83 5.77 5.09
CA ALA A 119 -17.49 6.27 6.30
C ALA A 119 -17.85 7.78 6.26
N ALA A 120 -17.15 8.59 5.47
CA ALA A 120 -17.39 10.03 5.39
C ALA A 120 -18.86 10.36 5.06
N GLY A 121 -19.46 11.25 5.85
CA GLY A 121 -20.86 11.70 5.69
C GLY A 121 -21.92 10.77 6.30
N GLN A 122 -21.53 9.65 6.90
CA GLN A 122 -22.46 8.73 7.55
C GLN A 122 -22.64 9.02 9.04
N SER A 123 -23.76 8.54 9.61
CA SER A 123 -23.97 8.58 11.05
C SER A 123 -23.10 7.54 11.78
N LEU A 124 -22.85 7.77 13.07
CA LEU A 124 -22.09 6.84 13.91
C LEU A 124 -22.71 5.43 13.91
N GLN A 125 -24.05 5.35 13.91
CA GLN A 125 -24.80 4.09 13.88
C GLN A 125 -24.62 3.33 12.56
N ALA A 126 -24.60 4.05 11.43
CA ALA A 126 -24.36 3.44 10.12
C ALA A 126 -22.92 2.89 10.02
N VAL A 127 -21.94 3.65 10.52
CA VAL A 127 -20.55 3.20 10.59
C VAL A 127 -20.41 1.97 11.50
N GLU A 128 -21.05 1.95 12.67
CA GLU A 128 -21.04 0.79 13.58
C GLU A 128 -21.62 -0.46 12.91
N ALA A 129 -22.75 -0.34 12.21
CA ALA A 129 -23.36 -1.44 11.46
C ALA A 129 -22.48 -1.96 10.30
N ALA A 130 -21.76 -1.06 9.63
CA ALA A 130 -20.80 -1.44 8.60
C ALA A 130 -19.59 -2.20 9.18
N ILE A 131 -19.09 -1.79 10.35
CA ILE A 131 -18.03 -2.51 11.07
C ILE A 131 -18.49 -3.93 11.41
N ASP A 132 -19.68 -4.08 12.00
CA ASP A 132 -20.27 -5.39 12.30
C ASP A 132 -20.33 -6.27 11.04
N THR A 133 -20.82 -5.72 9.93
CA THR A 133 -20.99 -6.46 8.67
C THR A 133 -19.64 -6.90 8.09
N ILE A 134 -18.67 -5.99 8.01
CA ILE A 134 -17.35 -6.26 7.44
C ILE A 134 -16.60 -7.27 8.32
N GLN A 135 -16.49 -7.05 9.63
CA GLN A 135 -15.77 -7.95 10.55
C GLN A 135 -16.31 -9.38 10.49
N ASN A 136 -17.64 -9.54 10.50
CA ASN A 136 -18.28 -10.86 10.43
C ASN A 136 -17.99 -11.59 9.10
N ALA A 137 -17.83 -10.85 8.00
CA ALA A 137 -17.62 -11.43 6.67
C ALA A 137 -16.15 -11.73 6.35
N VAL A 138 -15.22 -10.88 6.82
CA VAL A 138 -13.80 -10.99 6.46
C VAL A 138 -12.99 -11.83 7.45
N GLY A 139 -13.45 -11.94 8.71
CA GLY A 139 -12.71 -12.61 9.78
C GLY A 139 -11.41 -11.87 10.09
N ASP A 140 -10.29 -12.59 10.10
CA ASP A 140 -8.96 -12.01 10.36
C ASP A 140 -8.35 -11.31 9.13
N LYS A 141 -9.03 -11.29 7.98
CA LYS A 141 -8.49 -10.64 6.78
C LYS A 141 -8.46 -9.11 6.96
N PRO A 142 -7.45 -8.42 6.40
CA PRO A 142 -7.30 -6.99 6.56
C PRO A 142 -8.42 -6.20 5.87
N TYR A 143 -8.82 -5.11 6.50
CA TYR A 143 -9.75 -4.13 5.98
C TYR A 143 -9.41 -2.75 6.56
N CYS A 144 -9.93 -1.70 5.94
CA CYS A 144 -9.66 -0.32 6.31
C CYS A 144 -10.97 0.46 6.39
N PHE A 145 -11.00 1.50 7.22
CA PHE A 145 -12.11 2.45 7.28
C PHE A 145 -11.61 3.86 7.04
N ASN A 146 -12.39 4.67 6.33
CA ASN A 146 -12.05 6.07 6.19
C ASN A 146 -12.20 6.82 7.53
N LEU A 147 -11.19 7.61 7.86
CA LEU A 147 -11.23 8.63 8.89
C LEU A 147 -11.05 9.99 8.20
N ILE A 148 -12.16 10.68 7.96
CA ILE A 148 -12.13 11.99 7.32
C ILE A 148 -11.98 13.10 8.36
N HIS A 149 -11.16 14.10 8.05
CA HIS A 149 -11.10 15.30 8.88
C HIS A 149 -12.37 16.13 8.74
N SER A 150 -13.03 16.42 9.86
CA SER A 150 -14.31 17.14 9.91
C SER A 150 -14.21 18.40 10.77
N PRO A 151 -13.56 19.48 10.31
CA PRO A 151 -13.32 20.67 11.13
C PRO A 151 -14.60 21.38 11.58
N ASN A 152 -15.70 21.23 10.83
CA ASN A 152 -17.01 21.77 11.18
C ASN A 152 -17.80 20.86 12.15
N GLU A 153 -17.36 19.62 12.35
CA GLU A 153 -18.02 18.63 13.20
C GLU A 153 -16.98 17.83 14.04
N PRO A 154 -16.13 18.51 14.84
CA PRO A 154 -15.00 17.87 15.52
C PRO A 154 -15.42 16.76 16.48
N GLN A 155 -16.59 16.89 17.13
CA GLN A 155 -17.12 15.85 18.00
C GLN A 155 -17.46 14.56 17.24
N HIS A 156 -17.90 14.68 15.97
CA HIS A 156 -18.17 13.51 15.14
C HIS A 156 -16.88 12.74 14.85
N GLU A 157 -15.80 13.43 14.48
CA GLU A 157 -14.48 12.81 14.26
C GLU A 157 -13.97 12.09 15.53
N ILE A 158 -14.10 12.72 16.71
CA ILE A 158 -13.76 12.10 18.01
C ILE A 158 -14.58 10.83 18.24
N ASN A 159 -15.89 10.89 18.03
CA ASN A 159 -16.77 9.74 18.26
C ASN A 159 -16.48 8.58 17.31
N ILE A 160 -16.12 8.86 16.05
CA ILE A 160 -15.70 7.86 15.08
C ILE A 160 -14.40 7.18 15.53
N VAL A 161 -13.40 7.95 16.00
CA VAL A 161 -12.14 7.38 16.53
C VAL A 161 -12.39 6.48 17.73
N GLU A 162 -13.21 6.90 18.69
CA GLU A 162 -13.53 6.09 19.85
C GLU A 162 -14.35 4.84 19.48
N LEU A 163 -15.22 4.93 18.45
CA LEU A 163 -15.89 3.76 17.89
C LEU A 163 -14.88 2.78 17.28
N TYR A 164 -13.96 3.25 16.43
CA TYR A 164 -12.93 2.41 15.82
C TYR A 164 -12.07 1.70 16.86
N ILE A 165 -11.62 2.44 17.89
CA ILE A 165 -10.87 1.87 19.03
C ILE A 165 -11.71 0.80 19.75
N LYS A 166 -12.96 1.13 20.14
CA LYS A 166 -13.85 0.22 20.85
C LYS A 166 -14.13 -1.06 20.07
N ARG A 167 -14.23 -0.96 18.74
CA ARG A 167 -14.56 -2.07 17.83
C ARG A 167 -13.33 -2.82 17.32
N GLY A 168 -12.12 -2.41 17.69
CA GLY A 168 -10.89 -3.07 17.23
C GLY A 168 -10.63 -2.88 15.74
N VAL A 169 -11.05 -1.75 15.15
CA VAL A 169 -10.63 -1.37 13.80
C VAL A 169 -9.19 -0.87 13.91
N THR A 170 -8.24 -1.62 13.35
CA THR A 170 -6.80 -1.39 13.51
C THR A 170 -6.14 -0.73 12.30
N CYS A 171 -6.87 -0.46 11.21
CA CYS A 171 -6.36 0.27 10.05
C CYS A 171 -7.38 1.32 9.57
N VAL A 172 -6.93 2.56 9.37
CA VAL A 172 -7.76 3.65 8.81
C VAL A 172 -7.07 4.37 7.66
N GLU A 173 -7.86 4.85 6.70
CA GLU A 173 -7.43 5.77 5.65
C GLU A 173 -7.75 7.20 6.10
N ALA A 174 -6.73 7.96 6.49
CA ALA A 174 -6.91 9.33 6.95
C ALA A 174 -6.99 10.29 5.76
N SER A 175 -8.12 10.98 5.57
CA SER A 175 -8.37 11.85 4.41
C SER A 175 -8.80 13.27 4.80
N ALA A 176 -8.59 14.22 3.88
CA ALA A 176 -8.96 15.65 4.02
C ALA A 176 -8.29 16.42 5.18
N TYR A 177 -7.25 15.85 5.82
CA TYR A 177 -6.48 16.54 6.84
C TYR A 177 -5.67 17.70 6.25
N LEU A 178 -5.74 18.86 6.90
CA LEU A 178 -4.95 20.05 6.56
C LEU A 178 -3.69 20.21 7.44
N GLY A 179 -3.62 19.41 8.51
CA GLY A 179 -2.55 19.37 9.50
C GLY A 179 -2.84 18.22 10.47
N MET A 180 -1.99 18.06 11.49
CA MET A 180 -2.21 17.04 12.50
C MET A 180 -3.42 17.39 13.39
N ALA A 181 -4.22 16.39 13.76
CA ALA A 181 -5.37 16.56 14.64
C ALA A 181 -5.35 15.56 15.80
N LEU A 182 -5.86 15.97 16.96
CA LEU A 182 -5.87 15.17 18.18
C LEU A 182 -6.56 13.79 18.00
N PRO A 183 -7.70 13.66 17.30
CA PRO A 183 -8.33 12.35 17.09
C PRO A 183 -7.44 11.35 16.34
N ALA A 184 -6.71 11.81 15.32
CA ALA A 184 -5.77 10.97 14.59
C ALA A 184 -4.59 10.52 15.48
N VAL A 185 -4.05 11.42 16.31
CA VAL A 185 -3.00 11.09 17.30
C VAL A 185 -3.51 10.08 18.33
N ARG A 186 -4.72 10.30 18.85
CA ARG A 186 -5.40 9.38 19.76
C ARG A 186 -5.54 7.99 19.17
N TYR A 187 -6.04 7.89 17.94
CA TYR A 187 -6.19 6.63 17.24
C TYR A 187 -4.83 5.92 17.06
N ARG A 188 -3.83 6.63 16.51
CA ARG A 188 -2.49 6.08 16.21
C ARG A 188 -1.76 5.55 17.44
N THR A 189 -1.90 6.24 18.57
CA THR A 189 -1.15 5.95 19.80
C THR A 189 -1.88 4.98 20.73
N HIS A 190 -3.13 4.63 20.43
CA HIS A 190 -3.89 3.68 21.24
C HIS A 190 -3.23 2.30 21.27
N GLY A 191 -2.98 1.80 22.48
CA GLY A 191 -2.35 0.49 22.69
C GLY A 191 -0.87 0.43 22.33
N ILE A 192 -0.19 1.55 22.06
CA ILE A 192 1.25 1.57 21.82
C ILE A 192 2.00 0.95 23.00
N HIS A 193 2.97 0.09 22.69
CA HIS A 193 3.79 -0.61 23.69
C HIS A 193 5.11 -1.06 23.06
N THR A 194 6.01 -1.59 23.89
CA THR A 194 7.22 -2.28 23.45
C THR A 194 6.99 -3.79 23.55
N ASP A 195 7.36 -4.55 22.52
CA ASP A 195 7.31 -6.02 22.56
C ASP A 195 8.50 -6.63 23.33
N SER A 196 8.56 -7.97 23.37
CA SER A 196 9.63 -8.71 24.05
C SER A 196 11.03 -8.49 23.47
N ASP A 197 11.11 -8.06 22.21
CA ASP A 197 12.36 -7.83 21.49
C ASP A 197 12.80 -6.35 21.57
N GLY A 198 12.03 -5.51 22.27
CA GLY A 198 12.32 -4.09 22.42
C GLY A 198 11.79 -3.21 21.28
N LYS A 199 11.00 -3.75 20.35
CA LYS A 199 10.44 -2.99 19.22
C LYS A 199 9.16 -2.27 19.65
N ILE A 200 8.99 -1.03 19.19
CA ILE A 200 7.75 -0.28 19.40
C ILE A 200 6.65 -0.85 18.51
N VAL A 201 5.59 -1.36 19.13
CA VAL A 201 4.40 -1.87 18.48
C VAL A 201 3.32 -0.80 18.48
N THR A 202 2.72 -0.59 17.31
CA THR A 202 1.60 0.34 17.10
C THR A 202 0.40 -0.44 16.58
N PRO A 203 -0.51 -0.89 17.47
CA PRO A 203 -1.63 -1.74 17.06
C PRO A 203 -2.52 -1.11 15.99
N ASN A 204 -2.68 0.21 16.07
CA ASN A 204 -3.48 1.01 15.15
C ASN A 204 -2.61 1.67 14.08
N ARG A 205 -2.85 1.34 12.82
CA ARG A 205 -2.17 1.86 11.63
C ARG A 205 -3.02 2.92 10.94
N ILE A 206 -2.34 3.91 10.39
CA ILE A 206 -2.93 4.94 9.54
C ILE A 206 -2.30 4.79 8.16
N ILE A 207 -3.11 4.85 7.11
CA ILE A 207 -2.70 5.11 5.74
C ILE A 207 -3.16 6.54 5.44
N ALA A 208 -2.23 7.49 5.46
CA ALA A 208 -2.57 8.89 5.27
C ALA A 208 -2.72 9.22 3.79
N LYS A 209 -3.66 10.09 3.45
CA LYS A 209 -3.82 10.58 2.08
C LYS A 209 -3.52 12.08 2.01
N ALA A 210 -2.58 12.44 1.14
CA ALA A 210 -2.14 13.82 1.00
C ALA A 210 -1.75 14.16 -0.44
N SER A 211 -2.08 15.38 -0.85
CA SER A 211 -1.67 15.98 -2.13
C SER A 211 -0.55 17.02 -1.96
N ARG A 212 -0.20 17.38 -0.72
CA ARG A 212 0.72 18.49 -0.39
C ARG A 212 1.82 18.03 0.55
N THR A 213 3.03 18.54 0.35
CA THR A 213 4.21 18.20 1.15
C THR A 213 4.09 18.67 2.59
N GLU A 214 3.42 19.79 2.83
CA GLU A 214 3.19 20.33 4.18
C GLU A 214 2.34 19.36 5.02
N VAL A 215 1.27 18.82 4.43
CA VAL A 215 0.42 17.81 5.06
C VAL A 215 1.16 16.49 5.24
N ALA A 216 1.85 16.03 4.19
CA ALA A 216 2.65 14.81 4.25
C ALA A 216 3.76 14.88 5.31
N THR A 217 4.35 16.06 5.53
CA THR A 217 5.37 16.29 6.57
C THR A 217 4.81 15.97 7.96
N HIS A 218 3.57 16.38 8.26
CA HIS A 218 2.94 16.06 9.53
C HIS A 218 2.73 14.55 9.71
N TRP A 219 2.36 13.83 8.66
CA TRP A 219 2.14 12.39 8.70
C TRP A 219 3.43 11.57 8.85
N PHE A 220 4.49 11.97 8.16
CA PHE A 220 5.80 11.32 8.29
C PHE A 220 6.57 11.74 9.56
N SER A 221 6.09 12.75 10.29
CA SER A 221 6.70 13.18 11.55
C SER A 221 6.05 12.49 12.76
N PRO A 222 6.74 12.45 13.92
CA PRO A 222 6.12 12.06 15.17
C PRO A 222 4.96 12.98 15.60
N PRO A 223 4.03 12.48 16.42
CA PRO A 223 2.95 13.28 16.98
C PRO A 223 3.47 14.51 17.73
N PRO A 224 2.83 15.68 17.59
CA PRO A 224 3.21 16.89 18.31
C PRO A 224 3.14 16.69 19.83
N GLN A 225 4.19 17.15 20.56
CA GLN A 225 4.27 17.00 22.02
C GLN A 225 3.04 17.53 22.75
N LYS A 226 2.50 18.68 22.32
CA LYS A 226 1.30 19.28 22.94
C LYS A 226 0.08 18.35 22.90
N MET A 227 -0.09 17.61 21.80
CA MET A 227 -1.19 16.66 21.66
C MET A 227 -0.96 15.41 22.52
N LEU A 228 0.29 14.96 22.65
CA LEU A 228 0.63 13.87 23.56
C LEU A 228 0.37 14.26 25.02
N ASP A 229 0.80 15.45 25.43
CA ASP A 229 0.56 15.97 26.78
C ASP A 229 -0.93 16.09 27.09
N GLU A 230 -1.71 16.55 26.11
CA GLU A 230 -3.16 16.60 26.20
C GLU A 230 -3.77 15.20 26.40
N LEU A 231 -3.37 14.21 25.61
CA LEU A 231 -3.85 12.83 25.75
C LEU A 231 -3.42 12.19 27.09
N VAL A 232 -2.24 12.51 27.60
CA VAL A 232 -1.83 12.09 28.95
C VAL A 232 -2.72 12.73 30.00
N SER A 233 -3.01 14.04 29.88
CA SER A 233 -3.87 14.75 30.84
C SER A 233 -5.31 14.22 30.86
N GLN A 234 -5.80 13.73 29.72
CA GLN A 234 -7.12 13.12 29.56
C GLN A 234 -7.17 11.65 30.00
N GLY A 235 -6.05 11.07 30.42
CA GLY A 235 -5.96 9.64 30.81
C GLY A 235 -6.03 8.69 29.61
N HIS A 236 -5.85 9.22 28.40
CA HIS A 236 -5.86 8.47 27.14
C HIS A 236 -4.52 7.78 26.86
N LEU A 237 -3.42 8.34 27.37
CA LEU A 237 -2.09 7.75 27.33
C LEU A 237 -1.45 7.78 28.72
N THR A 238 -0.57 6.83 28.98
CA THR A 238 0.43 6.94 30.05
C THR A 238 1.60 7.82 29.59
N ILE A 239 2.43 8.27 30.55
CA ILE A 239 3.65 9.02 30.24
C ILE A 239 4.59 8.17 29.38
N GLU A 240 4.72 6.89 29.70
CA GLU A 240 5.54 5.91 28.99
C GLU A 240 5.05 5.75 27.54
N GLN A 241 3.73 5.61 27.33
CA GLN A 241 3.16 5.54 25.98
C GLN A 241 3.41 6.82 25.17
N ALA A 242 3.30 8.00 25.80
CA ALA A 242 3.64 9.26 25.15
C ALA A 242 5.13 9.32 24.77
N GLN A 243 6.03 8.77 25.59
CA GLN A 243 7.46 8.69 25.25
C GLN A 243 7.73 7.76 24.07
N LEU A 244 7.04 6.62 23.99
CA LEU A 244 7.11 5.72 22.82
C LEU A 244 6.56 6.41 21.57
N ALA A 245 5.43 7.11 21.69
CA ALA A 245 4.77 7.77 20.57
C ALA A 245 5.65 8.81 19.88
N ARG A 246 6.60 9.42 20.60
CA ARG A 246 7.55 10.40 20.02
C ARG A 246 8.59 9.79 19.09
N GLN A 247 8.71 8.47 19.07
CA GLN A 247 9.73 7.73 18.31
C GLN A 247 9.16 7.06 17.07
N ILE A 248 7.87 7.25 16.79
CA ILE A 248 7.20 6.69 15.61
C ILE A 248 6.69 7.81 14.72
N PRO A 249 6.59 7.61 13.40
CA PRO A 249 5.83 8.51 12.54
C PRO A 249 4.33 8.33 12.78
N MET A 250 3.56 9.36 12.47
CA MET A 250 2.10 9.31 12.49
C MET A 250 1.51 8.35 11.45
N THR A 251 2.22 8.14 10.34
CA THR A 251 1.89 7.15 9.30
C THR A 251 3.15 6.42 8.82
N GLN A 252 3.02 5.15 8.45
CA GLN A 252 4.06 4.42 7.72
C GLN A 252 3.80 4.46 6.21
N ASP A 253 2.52 4.46 5.84
CA ASP A 253 2.07 4.51 4.45
C ASP A 253 1.39 5.85 4.15
N LEU A 254 1.71 6.41 2.98
CA LEU A 254 1.08 7.63 2.51
C LEU A 254 0.67 7.49 1.04
N THR A 255 -0.62 7.67 0.78
CA THR A 255 -1.18 7.82 -0.55
C THR A 255 -0.95 9.24 -1.05
N ALA A 256 -0.08 9.39 -2.04
CA ALA A 256 0.10 10.64 -2.77
C ALA A 256 -1.08 10.86 -3.74
N GLU A 257 -2.10 11.61 -3.29
CA GLU A 257 -3.33 11.82 -4.06
C GLU A 257 -3.12 12.93 -5.10
N ALA A 258 -2.99 12.50 -6.35
CA ALA A 258 -2.90 13.35 -7.53
C ALA A 258 -4.31 13.78 -8.01
N ASP A 259 -4.40 14.25 -9.25
CA ASP A 259 -5.67 14.44 -9.94
C ASP A 259 -6.53 13.16 -9.89
N SER A 260 -7.77 13.31 -9.46
CA SER A 260 -8.66 12.21 -9.05
C SER A 260 -10.12 12.67 -9.00
N GLY A 261 -11.05 11.70 -8.90
CA GLY A 261 -12.48 12.01 -8.78
C GLY A 261 -12.83 12.59 -7.40
N GLY A 262 -13.79 13.53 -7.36
CA GLY A 262 -14.23 14.16 -6.11
C GLY A 262 -13.39 15.39 -5.74
N HIS A 263 -13.03 15.53 -4.47
CA HIS A 263 -12.18 16.64 -4.00
C HIS A 263 -10.73 16.40 -4.43
N THR A 264 -10.15 17.33 -5.20
CA THR A 264 -8.76 17.24 -5.64
C THR A 264 -8.15 18.62 -5.86
N ASP A 265 -6.82 18.72 -5.69
CA ASP A 265 -6.01 19.87 -6.08
C ASP A 265 -5.58 19.82 -7.57
N ASN A 266 -6.01 18.79 -8.33
CA ASN A 266 -5.66 18.53 -9.74
C ASN A 266 -4.14 18.45 -10.00
N ARG A 267 -3.39 17.85 -9.07
CA ARG A 267 -1.93 17.75 -9.17
C ARG A 267 -1.51 16.66 -10.18
N PRO A 268 -0.51 16.91 -11.05
CA PRO A 268 0.01 15.86 -11.92
C PRO A 268 0.68 14.74 -11.12
N ALA A 269 0.24 13.49 -11.32
CA ALA A 269 0.80 12.34 -10.60
C ALA A 269 2.31 12.19 -10.80
N ILE A 270 2.80 12.41 -12.03
CA ILE A 270 4.22 12.32 -12.39
C ILE A 270 5.11 13.34 -11.68
N ALA A 271 4.54 14.45 -11.19
CA ALA A 271 5.27 15.45 -10.42
C ALA A 271 5.11 15.23 -8.91
N LEU A 272 3.90 14.89 -8.46
CA LEU A 272 3.60 14.71 -7.03
C LEU A 272 4.33 13.50 -6.45
N TRP A 273 4.29 12.35 -7.13
CA TRP A 273 4.88 11.11 -6.63
C TRP A 273 6.38 11.24 -6.29
N PRO A 274 7.28 11.68 -7.20
CA PRO A 274 8.69 11.82 -6.86
C PRO A 274 8.93 12.86 -5.76
N THR A 275 8.11 13.92 -5.68
CA THR A 275 8.21 14.93 -4.62
C THR A 275 7.92 14.34 -3.24
N ILE A 276 6.89 13.48 -3.14
CA ILE A 276 6.54 12.81 -1.89
C ILE A 276 7.58 11.75 -1.51
N ILE A 277 8.16 11.03 -2.47
CA ILE A 277 9.29 10.10 -2.22
C ILE A 277 10.48 10.84 -1.63
N ASP A 278 10.87 11.97 -2.21
CA ASP A 278 12.02 12.75 -1.74
C ASP A 278 11.78 13.24 -0.30
N LEU A 279 10.59 13.76 -0.02
CA LEU A 279 10.19 14.14 1.35
C LEU A 279 10.24 12.95 2.32
N LYS A 280 9.72 11.78 1.93
CA LYS A 280 9.78 10.56 2.74
C LYS A 280 11.23 10.23 3.11
N ASN A 281 12.13 10.22 2.12
CA ASN A 281 13.55 9.89 2.34
C ASN A 281 14.24 10.91 3.26
N GLN A 282 13.94 12.21 3.11
CA GLN A 282 14.49 13.26 3.97
C GLN A 282 14.03 13.10 5.43
N LEU A 283 12.75 12.80 5.67
CA LEU A 283 12.21 12.64 7.01
C LEU A 283 12.65 11.30 7.63
N GLN A 284 12.72 10.23 6.85
CA GLN A 284 13.31 8.96 7.31
C GLN A 284 14.74 9.18 7.82
N ALA A 285 15.60 9.82 7.02
CA ALA A 285 16.98 10.13 7.42
C ALA A 285 17.09 11.02 8.66
N LYS A 286 16.09 11.90 8.89
CA LYS A 286 16.02 12.79 10.05
C LYS A 286 15.60 12.07 11.34
N TYR A 287 14.78 11.04 11.25
CA TYR A 287 14.18 10.37 12.41
C TYR A 287 14.80 8.99 12.72
N ASP A 288 15.48 8.35 11.76
CA ASP A 288 16.25 7.12 11.95
C ASP A 288 17.67 7.34 12.50
N SER A 289 18.10 8.60 12.59
CA SER A 289 19.43 9.01 13.10
C SER A 289 19.47 9.13 14.62
#